data_AF-A0A4Q2QZR0-F1
#
_entry.id   AF-A0A4Q2QZR0-F1
#
_cell.length_a   1.000
_cell.length_b   1.000
_cell.length_c   1.000
_cell.angle_alpha   90.00
_cell.angle_beta   90.00
_cell.angle_gamma   90.00
#
_symmetry.space_group_name_H-M   'P 1'
#
loop_
_entity.id
_entity.type
_entity.pdbx_description
1 polymer ?
#
loop_
_entity_poly.entity_id
_entity_poly.type
_entity_poly.pdbx_seq_one_letter_code
_entity_poly.pdbx_strand_id
1 'polypeptide(L)'
;MSETAAWSYTNVATVYPRVYDDWNSTWTTGTPYLIDCTWTANNEVAVDASGKEFTTNLIFFTELKRNGIDATMPKRDWYIARGDTTAQADPLKAGANVIKAVTEWDMSPFGEEPDYKILT
;
A
#
# COMPACT_ATOMS: atom_id res chain seq x y z
N MET A 1 15.43 1.88 -2.44
CA MET A 1 14.57 1.33 -3.50
C MET A 1 13.87 2.42 -4.33
N SER A 2 14.40 3.65 -4.47
CA SER A 2 15.32 4.20 -5.48
C SER A 2 14.89 3.94 -6.94
N GLU A 3 14.99 4.92 -7.86
CA GLU A 3 14.80 4.73 -9.34
C GLU A 3 15.60 3.54 -9.90
N THR A 4 16.70 3.17 -9.23
CA THR A 4 17.49 1.96 -9.48
C THR A 4 16.74 0.65 -9.18
N ALA A 5 15.55 0.68 -8.60
CA ALA A 5 14.69 -0.45 -8.25
C ALA A 5 13.32 -0.41 -8.94
N ALA A 6 12.94 0.69 -9.58
CA ALA A 6 11.70 0.78 -10.37
C ALA A 6 11.57 -0.33 -11.42
N TRP A 7 12.69 -0.74 -12.05
CA TRP A 7 12.72 -1.87 -13.00
C TRP A 7 12.33 -3.21 -12.37
N SER A 8 12.47 -3.35 -11.06
CA SER A 8 12.12 -4.57 -10.32
C SER A 8 10.61 -4.67 -10.06
N TYR A 9 9.86 -3.57 -10.16
CA TYR A 9 8.41 -3.53 -10.01
C TYR A 9 7.72 -4.13 -11.24
N THR A 10 7.70 -5.45 -11.25
CA THR A 10 7.07 -6.28 -12.29
C THR A 10 5.60 -6.56 -12.02
N ASN A 11 5.08 -6.16 -10.85
CA ASN A 11 3.71 -6.40 -10.43
C ASN A 11 2.99 -5.09 -10.13
N VAL A 12 1.66 -5.17 -10.09
CA VAL A 12 0.79 -4.09 -9.61
C VAL A 12 0.06 -4.51 -8.35
N ALA A 13 -0.28 -3.55 -7.52
CA ALA A 13 -1.21 -3.73 -6.40
C ALA A 13 -2.33 -2.71 -6.50
N THR A 14 -3.52 -3.09 -6.03
CA THR A 14 -4.68 -2.21 -5.94
C THR A 14 -4.83 -1.71 -4.52
N VAL A 15 -4.81 -0.39 -4.33
CA VAL A 15 -5.07 0.26 -3.05
C VAL A 15 -6.51 0.74 -3.01
N TYR A 16 -7.17 0.50 -1.88
CA TYR A 16 -8.54 0.89 -1.60
C TYR A 16 -8.55 1.88 -0.43
N PRO A 17 -8.71 3.18 -0.70
CA PRO A 17 -8.85 4.18 0.34
C PRO A 17 -10.04 3.89 1.25
N ARG A 18 -9.89 4.16 2.55
CA ARG A 18 -11.05 4.37 3.43
C ARG A 18 -11.24 5.85 3.69
N VAL A 19 -12.47 6.30 3.50
CA VAL A 19 -12.92 7.65 3.78
C VAL A 19 -13.99 7.59 4.85
N TYR A 20 -13.86 8.42 5.87
CA TYR A 20 -14.91 8.56 6.86
C TYR A 20 -15.97 9.51 6.31
N ASP A 21 -17.21 9.03 6.25
CA ASP A 21 -18.38 9.82 5.89
C ASP A 21 -18.99 10.35 7.19
N ASP A 22 -18.74 11.64 7.45
CA ASP A 22 -19.24 12.34 8.63
C ASP A 22 -20.77 12.40 8.66
N TRP A 23 -21.43 12.49 7.50
CA TRP A 23 -22.88 12.63 7.42
C TRP A 23 -23.60 11.35 7.85
N ASN A 24 -23.07 10.20 7.41
CA ASN A 24 -23.63 8.89 7.77
C ASN A 24 -22.91 8.25 8.96
N SER A 25 -21.92 8.93 9.54
CA SER A 25 -21.06 8.44 10.64
C SER A 25 -20.48 7.04 10.37
N THR A 26 -20.12 6.78 9.11
CA THR A 26 -19.70 5.45 8.64
C THR A 26 -18.42 5.52 7.81
N TRP A 27 -17.73 4.40 7.67
CA TRP A 27 -16.59 4.29 6.78
C TRP A 27 -17.02 3.79 5.41
N THR A 28 -16.59 4.50 4.38
CA THR A 28 -16.82 4.12 2.98
C THR A 28 -15.49 3.84 2.30
N THR A 29 -15.54 2.99 1.27
CA THR A 29 -14.38 2.73 0.41
C THR A 29 -14.33 3.80 -0.67
N GLY A 30 -13.21 4.51 -0.78
CA GLY A 30 -12.95 5.48 -1.84
C GLY A 30 -12.58 4.79 -3.16
N THR A 31 -12.29 5.59 -4.19
CA THR A 31 -11.93 5.09 -5.52
C THR A 31 -10.64 4.26 -5.47
N PRO A 32 -10.66 2.99 -5.88
CA PRO A 32 -9.46 2.17 -5.95
C PRO A 32 -8.46 2.71 -6.98
N TYR A 33 -7.17 2.57 -6.70
CA TYR A 33 -6.10 2.96 -7.63
C TYR A 33 -4.97 1.94 -7.62
N LEU A 34 -4.17 1.96 -8.69
CA LEU A 34 -3.04 1.05 -8.86
C LEU A 34 -1.73 1.71 -8.44
N ILE A 35 -0.82 0.88 -7.94
CA ILE A 35 0.59 1.20 -7.73
C ILE A 35 1.45 0.09 -8.32
N ASP A 36 2.59 0.47 -8.90
CA ASP A 36 3.65 -0.43 -9.30
C ASP A 36 4.40 -0.90 -8.05
N CYS A 37 4.61 -2.21 -7.93
CA CYS A 37 5.22 -2.78 -6.73
C CYS A 37 5.92 -4.13 -6.97
N THR A 38 6.65 -4.55 -5.93
CA THR A 38 6.94 -5.95 -5.66
C THR A 38 6.32 -6.34 -4.33
N TRP A 39 6.09 -7.63 -4.11
CA TRP A 39 5.50 -8.11 -2.87
C TRP A 39 6.12 -9.41 -2.40
N THR A 40 6.01 -9.66 -1.09
CA THR A 40 6.41 -10.91 -0.46
C THR A 40 5.31 -11.35 0.49
N ALA A 41 4.93 -12.63 0.42
CA ALA A 41 4.09 -13.25 1.44
C ALA A 41 4.99 -13.64 2.61
N ASN A 42 4.69 -13.09 3.78
CA ASN A 42 5.53 -13.23 4.96
C ASN A 42 4.64 -13.27 6.19
N ASN A 43 4.90 -14.18 7.12
CA ASN A 43 4.18 -14.32 8.38
C ASN A 43 5.13 -14.02 9.54
N GLU A 44 5.33 -12.73 9.79
CA GLU A 44 6.25 -12.24 10.82
C GLU A 44 5.54 -11.30 11.79
N VAL A 45 6.03 -11.25 13.02
CA VAL A 45 5.61 -10.25 13.99
C VAL A 45 6.32 -8.94 13.66
N ALA A 46 5.54 -7.92 13.35
CA ALA A 46 6.01 -6.56 13.09
C ALA A 46 5.36 -5.60 14.10
N VAL A 47 5.93 -4.40 14.22
CA VAL A 47 5.42 -3.34 15.08
C VAL A 47 4.79 -2.27 14.20
N ASP A 48 3.55 -1.88 14.50
CA ASP A 48 2.85 -0.83 13.77
C ASP A 48 3.35 0.56 14.17
N ALA A 49 2.89 1.60 13.46
CA ALA A 49 3.27 2.98 13.74
C ALA A 49 2.84 3.48 15.14
N SER A 50 1.98 2.74 15.85
CA SER A 50 1.56 3.02 17.23
C SER A 50 2.33 2.21 18.28
N GLY A 51 3.36 1.46 17.87
CA GLY A 51 4.15 0.62 18.76
C GLY A 51 3.48 -0.72 19.11
N LYS A 52 2.39 -1.10 18.43
CA LYS A 52 1.66 -2.35 18.70
C LYS A 52 2.13 -3.47 17.78
N GLU A 53 2.39 -4.63 18.36
CA GLU A 53 2.71 -5.83 17.59
C GLU A 53 1.51 -6.33 16.77
N PHE A 54 1.78 -6.73 15.53
CA PHE A 54 0.83 -7.38 14.65
C PHE A 54 1.55 -8.43 13.79
N THR A 55 0.82 -9.45 13.35
CA THR A 55 1.33 -10.41 12.37
C THR A 55 1.06 -9.86 10.97
N THR A 56 2.11 -9.53 10.23
CA THR A 56 1.99 -9.20 8.81
C THR A 56 1.78 -10.48 8.02
N ASN A 57 1.01 -10.44 6.94
CA ASN A 57 0.82 -11.57 6.01
C ASN A 57 1.38 -11.27 4.60
N LEU A 58 1.35 -9.99 4.22
CA LEU A 58 1.89 -9.49 2.94
C LEU A 58 2.69 -8.21 3.19
N ILE A 59 3.78 -8.08 2.45
CA ILE A 59 4.64 -6.91 2.41
C ILE A 59 4.72 -6.44 0.97
N PHE A 60 4.47 -5.15 0.73
CA PHE A 60 4.62 -4.52 -0.58
C PHE A 60 5.73 -3.48 -0.53
N PHE A 61 6.54 -3.42 -1.59
CA PHE A 61 7.56 -2.40 -1.80
C PHE A 61 7.20 -1.60 -3.05
N THR A 62 7.24 -0.28 -2.96
CA THR A 62 6.77 0.63 -4.01
C THR A 62 7.40 2.01 -3.85
N GLU A 63 7.55 2.72 -4.97
CA GLU A 63 7.83 4.17 -5.02
C GLU A 63 6.53 5.00 -5.02
N LEU A 64 5.38 4.37 -4.81
CA LEU A 64 4.06 4.99 -4.94
C LEU A 64 3.83 5.63 -6.30
N LYS A 65 4.20 4.93 -7.36
CA LYS A 65 3.97 5.37 -8.74
C LYS A 65 3.14 4.36 -9.50
N ARG A 66 2.47 4.84 -10.55
CA ARG A 66 1.89 4.00 -11.60
C ARG A 66 2.25 4.58 -12.95
N ASN A 67 2.98 3.83 -13.77
CA ASN A 67 3.46 4.29 -15.08
C ASN A 67 4.23 5.64 -15.00
N GLY A 68 5.02 5.84 -13.95
CA GLY A 68 5.79 7.07 -13.73
C GLY A 68 5.00 8.27 -13.18
N ILE A 69 3.71 8.11 -12.87
CA ILE A 69 2.87 9.14 -12.24
C ILE A 69 2.72 8.84 -10.75
N ASP A 70 2.87 9.86 -9.91
CA ASP A 70 2.70 9.75 -8.46
C ASP A 70 1.29 9.29 -8.09
N ALA A 71 1.23 8.31 -7.21
CA ALA A 71 0.02 7.79 -6.59
C ALA A 71 -0.13 8.35 -5.17
N THR A 72 -1.35 8.33 -4.66
CA THR A 72 -1.61 8.78 -3.28
C THR A 72 -0.92 7.84 -2.28
N MET A 73 -0.31 8.40 -1.25
CA MET A 73 0.26 7.62 -0.16
C MET A 73 -0.82 6.84 0.60
N PRO A 74 -0.75 5.50 0.64
CA PRO A 74 -1.67 4.67 1.41
C PRO A 74 -1.56 4.98 2.91
N LYS A 75 -2.69 4.86 3.62
CA LYS A 75 -2.76 5.12 5.06
C LYS A 75 -3.08 3.84 5.82
N ARG A 76 -2.78 3.85 7.11
CA ARG A 76 -3.25 2.81 8.03
C ARG A 76 -4.77 2.67 7.93
N ASP A 77 -5.24 1.43 8.09
CA ASP A 77 -6.65 1.04 8.04
C ASP A 77 -7.31 1.10 6.65
N TRP A 78 -6.58 1.55 5.61
CA TRP A 78 -6.97 1.33 4.20
C TRP A 78 -6.75 -0.15 3.82
N TYR A 79 -7.15 -0.54 2.61
CA TYR A 79 -6.90 -1.90 2.12
C TYR A 79 -5.97 -1.93 0.91
N ILE A 80 -5.28 -3.04 0.72
CA ILE A 80 -4.44 -3.30 -0.44
C ILE A 80 -4.56 -4.75 -0.89
N ALA A 81 -4.68 -4.97 -2.20
CA ALA A 81 -4.73 -6.29 -2.84
C ALA A 81 -3.59 -6.45 -3.84
N ARG A 82 -3.13 -7.69 -4.04
CA ARG A 82 -2.19 -8.03 -5.12
C ARG A 82 -2.91 -8.01 -6.46
N GLY A 83 -2.26 -7.50 -7.50
CA GLY A 83 -2.79 -7.43 -8.85
C GLY A 83 -3.76 -6.27 -9.08
N ASP A 84 -4.27 -6.17 -10.30
CA ASP A 84 -5.34 -5.23 -10.66
C ASP A 84 -6.69 -5.85 -10.31
N THR A 85 -7.34 -5.26 -9.31
CA THR A 85 -8.65 -5.66 -8.80
C THR A 85 -9.63 -4.50 -8.81
N THR A 86 -9.31 -3.42 -9.53
CA THR A 86 -10.09 -2.18 -9.59
C THR A 86 -11.54 -2.36 -10.07
N ALA A 87 -11.82 -3.48 -10.77
CA ALA A 87 -13.17 -3.88 -11.14
C ALA A 87 -14.06 -4.33 -9.96
N GLN A 88 -13.50 -4.59 -8.78
CA GLN A 88 -14.26 -4.81 -7.56
C GLN A 88 -14.28 -3.57 -6.68
N ALA A 89 -15.48 -3.15 -6.29
CA ALA A 89 -15.65 -2.04 -5.35
C ALA A 89 -15.45 -2.47 -3.88
N ASP A 90 -15.75 -3.74 -3.56
CA ASP A 90 -15.63 -4.27 -2.22
C ASP A 90 -14.22 -4.86 -2.01
N PRO A 91 -13.37 -4.24 -1.16
CA PRO A 91 -12.00 -4.69 -0.95
C PRO A 91 -11.92 -6.10 -0.38
N LEU A 92 -12.90 -6.51 0.46
CA LEU A 92 -12.90 -7.85 1.05
C LEU A 92 -13.19 -8.92 0.00
N LYS A 93 -14.08 -8.63 -0.96
CA LYS A 93 -14.35 -9.52 -2.10
C LYS A 93 -13.18 -9.55 -3.08
N ALA A 94 -12.42 -8.48 -3.18
CA ALA A 94 -11.18 -8.43 -3.95
C ALA A 94 -10.02 -9.20 -3.29
N GLY A 95 -10.20 -9.72 -2.07
CA GLY A 95 -9.14 -10.38 -1.31
C GLY A 95 -8.07 -9.41 -0.80
N ALA A 96 -8.45 -8.15 -0.58
CA ALA A 96 -7.57 -7.12 -0.04
C ALA A 96 -7.36 -7.29 1.46
N ASN A 97 -6.15 -6.98 1.92
CA ASN A 97 -5.79 -6.99 3.34
C ASN A 97 -5.74 -5.55 3.89
N VAL A 98 -5.98 -5.40 5.19
CA VAL A 98 -5.91 -4.10 5.87
C VAL A 98 -4.46 -3.68 6.01
N ILE A 99 -4.12 -2.45 5.61
CA ILE A 99 -2.81 -1.85 5.85
C ILE A 99 -2.64 -1.53 7.33
N LYS A 100 -1.57 -2.04 7.93
CA LYS A 100 -1.23 -1.85 9.34
C LYS A 100 -0.12 -0.83 9.54
N ALA A 101 0.82 -0.76 8.61
CA ALA A 101 1.90 0.21 8.65
C ALA A 101 2.39 0.55 7.24
N VAL A 102 2.87 1.78 7.09
CA VAL A 102 3.59 2.26 5.92
C VAL A 102 4.90 2.86 6.44
N THR A 103 6.02 2.28 6.04
CA THR A 103 7.36 2.79 6.35
C THR A 103 7.88 3.54 5.14
N GLU A 104 8.43 4.73 5.37
CA GLU A 104 9.04 5.58 4.36
C GLU A 104 10.56 5.65 4.60
N TRP A 105 11.34 5.68 3.51
CA TRP A 105 12.78 5.92 3.56
C TRP A 105 13.17 7.13 2.71
N ASP A 106 13.94 8.03 3.32
CA ASP A 106 14.53 9.17 2.63
C ASP A 106 15.68 8.69 1.73
N MET A 107 15.45 8.80 0.42
CA MET A 107 16.41 8.45 -0.62
C MET A 107 17.08 9.70 -1.23
N SER A 108 16.82 10.89 -0.69
CA SER A 108 17.49 12.12 -1.13
C SER A 108 19.02 12.08 -1.07
N PRO A 109 19.69 11.32 -0.18
CA PRO A 109 21.15 11.15 -0.24
C PRO A 109 21.66 10.53 -1.55
N PHE A 110 20.79 9.85 -2.29
CA PHE A 110 21.06 9.25 -3.60
C PHE A 110 20.51 10.07 -4.77
N GLY A 111 19.85 11.21 -4.49
CA GLY A 111 19.22 12.06 -5.50
C GLY A 111 17.90 11.50 -6.04
N GLU A 112 17.25 10.61 -5.28
CA GLU A 112 16.06 9.86 -5.71
C GLU A 112 14.85 10.16 -4.81
N GLU A 113 13.67 9.77 -5.30
CA GLU A 113 12.42 9.89 -4.55
C GLU A 113 12.29 8.86 -3.43
N PRO A 114 11.44 9.10 -2.42
CA PRO A 114 11.30 8.21 -1.28
C PRO A 114 10.70 6.86 -1.65
N ASP A 115 10.97 5.87 -0.80
CA ASP A 115 10.42 4.53 -0.95
C ASP A 115 9.53 4.14 0.19
N TYR A 116 8.64 3.20 -0.14
CA TYR A 116 7.60 2.79 0.77
C TYR A 116 7.56 1.28 0.92
N LYS A 117 7.46 0.84 2.18
CA LYS A 117 7.09 -0.54 2.54
C LYS A 117 5.74 -0.53 3.22
N ILE A 118 4.80 -1.26 2.64
CA ILE A 118 3.42 -1.39 3.14
C ILE A 118 3.27 -2.78 3.74
N LEU A 119 2.83 -2.82 5.00
CA LEU A 119 2.61 -4.03 5.78
C LEU A 119 1.11 -4.24 6.01
N THR A 120 0.63 -5.48 5.83
CA THR A 120 -0.79 -5.84 6.02
C THR A 120 -0.98 -6.91 7.09
#